data_AF-A0AAD9Q208-F1
#
_entry.id   AF-A0AAD9Q208-F1
#
_cell.length_a   1.000
_cell.length_b   1.000
_cell.length_c   1.000
_cell.angle_alpha   90.00
_cell.angle_beta   90.00
_cell.angle_gamma   90.00
#
_symmetry.space_group_name_H-M   'P 1'
#
loop_
_entity.id
_entity.type
_entity.pdbx_description
1 polymer ?
#
loop_
_entity_poly.entity_id
_entity_poly.type
_entity_poly.pdbx_seq_one_letter_code
_entity_poly.pdbx_strand_id
1 'polypeptide(L)'
;MEVRNCCERILSRIFHVTLTTGIVLILVLKNTGRKTESENDIESQSDGEDAEESCKILATPPLGGSRLRRCGYCAILQPLRAKHCEDCGRCVRRYDHHCPWLGNCVGERNHRFFWCFLLTQCILIAWAAEICWYAFVHKKTWLDWFVANGFLILALCVLCLTFIVVSLLFCCHSYLMFTAQTTWEYMSRSRISYLKTLSEDVNPFDQGVVCNVYSFLCRCRVQKWEVLLRQRDRWA
;
A
#
# COMPACT_ATOMS: atom_id res chain seq x y z
N MET A 1 -40.45 2.74 -20.50
CA MET A 1 -39.33 1.80 -20.73
C MET A 1 -37.99 2.41 -20.32
N GLU A 2 -37.69 3.66 -20.66
CA GLU A 2 -36.38 4.29 -20.37
C GLU A 2 -36.00 4.37 -18.88
N VAL A 3 -36.96 4.65 -17.99
CA VAL A 3 -36.69 4.76 -16.53
C VAL A 3 -36.31 3.42 -15.90
N ARG A 4 -36.94 2.30 -16.31
CA ARG A 4 -36.55 0.95 -15.86
C ARG A 4 -35.14 0.58 -16.32
N ASN A 5 -34.82 0.89 -17.59
CA ASN A 5 -33.49 0.65 -18.15
C ASN A 5 -32.40 1.52 -17.51
N CYS A 6 -32.75 2.71 -17.00
CA CYS A 6 -31.83 3.55 -16.22
C CYS A 6 -31.58 2.96 -14.83
N CYS A 7 -32.65 2.56 -14.13
CA CYS A 7 -32.57 1.94 -12.81
C CYS A 7 -31.75 0.65 -12.82
N GLU A 8 -31.99 -0.25 -13.79
CA GLU A 8 -31.21 -1.50 -13.90
C GLU A 8 -29.73 -1.26 -14.21
N ARG A 9 -29.40 -0.26 -15.03
CA ARG A 9 -28.00 0.12 -15.30
C ARG A 9 -27.31 0.70 -14.08
N ILE A 10 -28.00 1.52 -13.30
CA ILE A 10 -27.48 2.06 -12.04
C ILE A 10 -27.29 0.92 -11.03
N LEU A 11 -28.28 0.05 -10.85
CA LEU A 11 -28.21 -1.10 -9.93
C LEU A 11 -27.10 -2.09 -10.31
N SER A 12 -26.92 -2.37 -11.60
CA SER A 12 -25.81 -3.20 -12.10
C SER A 12 -24.45 -2.55 -11.81
N ARG A 13 -24.31 -1.24 -12.03
CA ARG A 13 -23.10 -0.49 -11.67
C ARG A 13 -22.84 -0.49 -10.16
N ILE A 14 -23.87 -0.30 -9.34
CA ILE A 14 -23.78 -0.39 -7.87
C ILE A 14 -23.23 -1.77 -7.49
N PHE A 15 -23.81 -2.83 -8.04
CA PHE A 15 -23.38 -4.19 -7.75
C PHE A 15 -21.92 -4.45 -8.14
N HIS A 16 -21.49 -4.08 -9.35
CA HIS A 16 -20.10 -4.29 -9.77
C HIS A 16 -19.08 -3.48 -8.97
N VAL A 17 -19.42 -2.23 -8.63
CA VAL A 17 -18.53 -1.35 -7.86
C VAL A 17 -18.45 -1.82 -6.40
N THR A 18 -19.56 -2.16 -5.76
CA THR A 18 -19.57 -2.70 -4.39
C THR A 18 -18.89 -4.07 -4.30
N LEU A 19 -19.05 -4.93 -5.30
CA LEU A 19 -18.37 -6.23 -5.35
C LEU A 19 -16.86 -6.08 -5.53
N THR A 20 -16.41 -5.23 -6.46
CA THR A 20 -14.97 -5.03 -6.71
C THR A 20 -14.28 -4.38 -5.52
N THR A 21 -14.90 -3.39 -4.89
CA THR A 21 -14.39 -2.73 -3.66
C THR A 21 -14.32 -3.71 -2.48
N GLY A 22 -15.37 -4.53 -2.29
CA GLY A 22 -15.39 -5.59 -1.30
C GLY A 22 -14.29 -6.63 -1.51
N ILE A 23 -14.08 -7.07 -2.76
CA ILE A 23 -12.99 -8.00 -3.11
C ILE A 23 -11.62 -7.38 -2.83
N VAL A 24 -11.39 -6.13 -3.26
CA VAL A 24 -10.11 -5.44 -3.03
C VAL A 24 -9.84 -5.26 -1.53
N LEU A 25 -10.85 -4.85 -0.75
CA LEU A 25 -10.74 -4.75 0.70
C LEU A 25 -10.44 -6.12 1.33
N ILE A 26 -11.14 -7.17 0.91
CA ILE A 26 -10.87 -8.55 1.35
C ILE A 26 -9.44 -8.97 0.98
N LEU A 27 -8.91 -8.61 -0.19
CA LEU A 27 -7.53 -8.94 -0.56
C LEU A 27 -6.52 -8.17 0.29
N VAL A 28 -6.78 -6.89 0.60
CA VAL A 28 -5.98 -6.12 1.55
C VAL A 28 -5.97 -6.79 2.92
N LEU A 29 -7.14 -7.21 3.41
CA LEU A 29 -7.36 -7.81 4.74
C LEU A 29 -7.07 -9.32 4.85
N LYS A 30 -7.01 -10.08 3.74
CA LYS A 30 -6.65 -11.51 3.75
C LYS A 30 -5.18 -11.72 3.53
N ASN A 31 -4.52 -10.84 2.78
CA ASN A 31 -3.07 -10.86 2.68
C ASN A 31 -2.38 -10.20 3.88
N THR A 32 -3.17 -9.73 4.85
CA THR A 32 -2.71 -9.44 6.19
C THR A 32 -2.71 -10.70 7.05
N GLY A 33 -1.55 -11.33 7.17
CA GLY A 33 -1.25 -12.10 8.38
C GLY A 33 -1.94 -13.46 8.51
N ARG A 34 -1.89 -14.31 7.49
CA ARG A 34 -1.43 -15.66 7.86
C ARG A 34 -0.04 -15.46 8.47
N LYS A 35 0.13 -15.87 9.74
CA LYS A 35 1.34 -16.60 10.14
C LYS A 35 1.53 -17.55 8.97
N THR A 36 2.40 -17.20 8.04
CA THR A 36 2.74 -18.22 7.08
C THR A 36 3.39 -19.27 7.95
N GLU A 37 2.76 -20.44 7.99
CA GLU A 37 3.43 -21.71 8.23
C GLU A 37 4.76 -21.78 7.45
N SER A 38 5.02 -20.89 6.48
CA SER A 38 6.34 -20.59 5.92
C SER A 38 7.44 -20.05 6.86
N GLU A 39 7.19 -19.72 8.14
CA GLU A 39 8.31 -19.65 9.10
C GLU A 39 8.72 -21.06 9.56
N ASN A 40 7.76 -22.00 9.60
CA ASN A 40 8.06 -23.43 9.77
C ASN A 40 8.51 -24.09 8.44
N ASP A 41 8.06 -23.64 7.26
CA ASP A 41 8.52 -24.21 5.98
C ASP A 41 9.92 -23.70 5.57
N ILE A 42 10.38 -22.57 6.11
CA ILE A 42 11.80 -22.18 5.98
C ILE A 42 12.66 -23.04 6.91
N GLU A 43 12.10 -23.51 8.03
CA GLU A 43 12.79 -24.41 8.96
C GLU A 43 12.72 -25.89 8.54
N SER A 44 11.72 -26.29 7.72
CA SER A 44 11.51 -27.69 7.31
C SER A 44 11.90 -28.02 5.88
N GLN A 45 12.40 -27.05 5.10
CA GLN A 45 12.91 -27.26 3.73
C GLN A 45 14.23 -26.54 3.47
N SER A 46 15.02 -26.24 4.51
CA SER A 46 16.44 -25.98 4.31
C SER A 46 17.15 -27.32 4.23
N ASP A 47 17.32 -27.82 3.00
CA ASP A 47 18.55 -28.55 2.69
C ASP A 47 19.70 -27.69 3.23
N GLY A 48 20.62 -28.31 3.99
CA GLY A 48 21.59 -27.61 4.86
C GLY A 48 22.44 -26.54 4.17
N GLU A 49 22.48 -26.53 2.84
CA GLU A 49 23.19 -25.57 1.99
C GLU A 49 22.50 -24.18 1.92
N ASP A 50 21.16 -24.11 1.88
CA ASP A 50 20.40 -22.86 1.72
C ASP A 50 20.34 -22.01 3.01
N ALA A 51 20.34 -22.67 4.17
CA ALA A 51 20.41 -22.03 5.48
C ALA A 51 21.82 -21.47 5.74
N GLU A 52 22.86 -22.20 5.33
CA GLU A 52 24.25 -21.77 5.46
C GLU A 52 24.56 -20.60 4.51
N GLU A 53 24.04 -20.64 3.28
CA GLU A 53 24.17 -19.53 2.32
C GLU A 53 23.37 -18.30 2.75
N SER A 54 22.14 -18.46 3.27
CA SER A 54 21.40 -17.35 3.89
C SER A 54 22.17 -16.75 5.08
N CYS A 55 22.74 -17.57 5.96
CA CYS A 55 23.52 -17.11 7.09
C CYS A 55 24.80 -16.34 6.66
N LYS A 56 25.49 -16.81 5.60
CA LYS A 56 26.64 -16.11 4.98
C LYS A 56 26.23 -14.78 4.30
N ILE A 57 25.06 -14.74 3.65
CA ILE A 57 24.45 -13.56 3.04
C ILE A 57 24.00 -12.53 4.10
N LEU A 58 23.58 -12.99 5.28
CA LEU A 58 23.22 -12.16 6.44
C LEU A 58 24.45 -11.68 7.24
N ALA A 59 25.57 -12.43 7.21
CA ALA A 59 26.82 -12.08 7.89
C ALA A 59 27.68 -11.05 7.15
N THR A 60 27.51 -10.94 5.83
CA THR A 60 28.16 -9.91 5.00
C THR A 60 27.31 -8.63 5.01
N PRO A 61 27.88 -7.46 5.40
CA PRO A 61 27.11 -6.23 5.48
C PRO A 61 26.57 -5.82 4.10
N PRO A 62 25.27 -5.48 3.96
CA PRO A 62 24.79 -4.76 2.79
C PRO A 62 25.49 -3.39 2.65
N LEU A 63 25.38 -2.80 1.45
CA LEU A 63 25.83 -1.46 1.05
C LEU A 63 26.13 -0.53 2.24
N GLY A 64 27.38 -0.08 2.34
CA GLY A 64 27.84 0.84 3.39
C GLY A 64 28.27 0.20 4.71
N GLY A 65 28.54 -1.11 4.77
CA GLY A 65 28.99 -1.76 6.02
C GLY A 65 27.85 -1.95 7.04
N SER A 66 26.60 -1.76 6.62
CA SER A 66 25.42 -1.70 7.48
C SER A 66 25.00 -3.09 7.92
N ARG A 67 25.35 -3.53 9.14
CA ARG A 67 24.87 -4.83 9.66
C ARG A 67 23.33 -4.84 9.75
N LEU A 68 22.71 -5.98 9.43
CA LEU A 68 21.29 -6.18 9.64
C LEU A 68 20.95 -6.01 11.13
N ARG A 69 19.80 -5.38 11.41
CA ARG A 69 19.39 -5.08 12.78
C ARG A 69 18.65 -6.26 13.39
N ARG A 70 18.98 -6.64 14.61
CA ARG A 70 18.17 -7.60 15.38
C ARG A 70 16.99 -6.89 16.02
N CYS A 71 15.80 -7.46 15.91
CA CYS A 71 14.61 -6.95 16.59
C CYS A 71 14.65 -7.38 18.06
N GLY A 72 14.56 -6.43 19.00
CA GLY A 72 14.51 -6.74 20.44
C GLY A 72 13.24 -7.47 20.88
N TYR A 73 12.10 -7.20 20.23
CA TYR A 73 10.81 -7.82 20.56
C TYR A 73 10.65 -9.22 19.97
N CYS A 74 10.95 -9.40 18.68
CA CYS A 74 10.76 -10.67 17.99
C CYS A 74 11.98 -11.62 18.09
N ALA A 75 13.10 -11.15 18.63
CA ALA A 75 14.39 -11.86 18.67
C ALA A 75 14.97 -12.30 17.29
N ILE A 76 14.33 -11.95 16.17
CA ILE A 76 14.81 -12.26 14.81
C ILE A 76 15.78 -11.21 14.28
N LEU A 77 16.65 -11.63 13.35
CA LEU A 77 17.42 -10.71 12.52
C LEU A 77 16.50 -10.12 11.44
N GLN A 78 16.25 -8.81 11.48
CA GLN A 78 15.30 -8.17 10.57
C GLN A 78 15.85 -8.20 9.14
N PRO A 79 15.09 -8.74 8.18
CA PRO A 79 15.41 -8.59 6.77
C PRO A 79 15.53 -7.11 6.38
N LEU A 80 16.25 -6.82 5.31
CA LEU A 80 16.37 -5.47 4.78
C LEU A 80 14.98 -4.91 4.45
N ARG A 81 14.78 -3.62 4.75
CA ARG A 81 13.50 -2.90 4.66
C ARG A 81 12.40 -3.40 5.62
N ALA A 82 12.69 -4.33 6.53
CA ALA A 82 11.74 -4.75 7.57
C ALA A 82 11.78 -3.82 8.80
N LYS A 83 10.63 -3.69 9.48
CA LYS A 83 10.49 -2.95 10.74
C LYS A 83 9.51 -3.65 11.66
N HIS A 84 9.74 -3.57 12.97
CA HIS A 84 8.79 -4.00 13.98
C HIS A 84 7.67 -2.96 14.12
N CYS A 85 6.43 -3.42 14.07
CA CYS A 85 5.26 -2.63 14.40
C CYS A 85 4.75 -3.10 15.77
N GLU A 86 4.75 -2.20 16.74
CA GLU A 86 4.31 -2.47 18.10
C GLU A 86 2.80 -2.74 18.12
N ASP A 87 1.99 -1.97 17.38
CA ASP A 87 0.54 -2.15 17.27
C ASP A 87 0.16 -3.54 16.73
N CYS A 88 0.96 -4.09 15.81
CA CYS A 88 0.75 -5.44 15.27
C CYS A 88 1.55 -6.54 16.00
N GLY A 89 2.43 -6.18 16.94
CA GLY A 89 3.29 -7.11 17.67
C GLY A 89 4.22 -7.96 16.80
N ARG A 90 4.61 -7.50 15.60
CA ARG A 90 5.39 -8.31 14.64
C ARG A 90 6.30 -7.48 13.74
N CYS A 91 7.36 -8.13 13.26
CA CYS A 91 8.19 -7.61 12.17
C CYS A 91 7.46 -7.74 10.83
N VAL A 92 7.42 -6.65 10.08
CA VAL A 92 6.78 -6.58 8.76
C VAL A 92 7.84 -6.31 7.71
N ARG A 93 7.91 -7.17 6.69
CA ARG A 93 8.83 -7.01 5.56
C ARG A 93 8.40 -5.87 4.65
N ARG A 94 9.38 -5.16 4.07
CA ARG A 94 9.18 -3.92 3.29
C ARG A 94 8.09 -3.05 3.93
N TYR A 95 8.30 -2.71 5.20
CA TYR A 95 7.32 -1.98 6.01
C TYR A 95 7.05 -0.62 5.38
N ASP A 96 5.76 -0.30 5.22
CA ASP A 96 5.32 1.00 4.75
C ASP A 96 4.79 1.84 5.92
N HIS A 97 3.66 1.41 6.50
CA HIS A 97 3.08 2.04 7.68
C HIS A 97 2.13 1.06 8.40
N HIS A 98 1.78 1.37 9.65
CA HIS A 98 0.61 0.81 10.30
C HIS A 98 -0.59 1.67 9.92
N CYS A 99 -1.63 1.07 9.36
CA CYS A 99 -2.84 1.75 8.93
C CYS A 99 -3.96 1.48 9.95
N PRO A 100 -4.36 2.47 10.77
CA PRO A 100 -5.43 2.28 11.75
C PRO A 100 -6.76 1.92 11.09
N TRP A 101 -7.02 2.45 9.89
CA TRP A 101 -8.24 2.19 9.12
C TRP A 101 -8.39 0.73 8.70
N LEU A 102 -7.28 0.03 8.53
CA LEU A 102 -7.25 -1.40 8.21
C LEU A 102 -7.04 -2.27 9.46
N GLY A 103 -6.74 -1.65 10.62
CA GLY A 103 -6.26 -2.35 11.80
C GLY A 103 -5.02 -3.21 11.52
N ASN A 104 -4.17 -2.80 10.55
CA ASN A 104 -3.04 -3.62 10.11
C ASN A 104 -1.92 -2.83 9.45
N CYS A 105 -0.75 -3.46 9.36
CA CYS A 105 0.35 -2.92 8.57
C CYS A 105 0.15 -3.10 7.07
N VAL A 106 0.54 -2.06 6.33
CA VAL A 106 0.85 -2.12 4.91
C VAL A 106 2.34 -2.45 4.76
N GLY A 107 2.64 -3.49 4.01
CA GLY A 107 3.99 -3.99 3.77
C GLY A 107 4.07 -4.89 2.55
N GLU A 108 5.14 -5.67 2.41
CA GLU A 108 5.51 -6.35 1.16
C GLU A 108 4.36 -7.13 0.47
N ARG A 109 3.56 -7.87 1.24
CA ARG A 109 2.53 -8.76 0.70
C ARG A 109 1.23 -8.04 0.32
N ASN A 110 0.90 -6.91 0.93
CA ASN A 110 -0.38 -6.22 0.74
C ASN A 110 -0.26 -4.79 0.19
N HIS A 111 0.94 -4.24 0.01
CA HIS A 111 1.15 -2.87 -0.47
C HIS A 111 0.46 -2.60 -1.82
N ARG A 112 0.53 -3.54 -2.77
CA ARG A 112 -0.16 -3.42 -4.07
C ARG A 112 -1.68 -3.36 -3.93
N PHE A 113 -2.23 -4.15 -3.00
CA PHE A 113 -3.68 -4.17 -2.77
C PHE A 113 -4.12 -2.88 -2.08
N PHE A 114 -3.29 -2.32 -1.20
CA PHE A 114 -3.53 -1.01 -0.61
C PHE A 114 -3.55 0.10 -1.68
N TRP A 115 -2.63 0.08 -2.64
CA TRP A 115 -2.66 1.02 -3.76
C TRP A 115 -3.92 0.85 -4.62
N CYS A 116 -4.30 -0.39 -4.95
CA CYS A 116 -5.56 -0.66 -5.67
C CYS A 116 -6.78 -0.20 -4.87
N PHE A 117 -6.78 -0.40 -3.55
CA PHE A 117 -7.82 0.08 -2.66
C PHE A 117 -7.98 1.59 -2.76
N LEU A 118 -6.90 2.37 -2.68
CA LEU A 118 -6.96 3.83 -2.85
C LEU A 118 -7.54 4.24 -4.21
N LEU A 119 -7.09 3.61 -5.30
CA LEU A 119 -7.63 3.87 -6.64
C LEU A 119 -9.14 3.60 -6.71
N THR A 120 -9.56 2.46 -6.17
CA THR A 120 -10.96 2.05 -6.14
C THR A 120 -11.79 2.98 -5.24
N GLN A 121 -11.25 3.50 -4.14
CA GLN A 121 -11.90 4.52 -3.32
C GLN A 121 -12.07 5.85 -4.07
N CYS A 122 -11.07 6.31 -4.84
CA CYS A 122 -11.21 7.51 -5.67
C CYS A 122 -12.37 7.37 -6.66
N ILE A 123 -12.44 6.24 -7.37
CA ILE A 123 -13.50 5.95 -8.36
C ILE A 123 -14.88 5.93 -7.68
N LEU A 124 -14.98 5.26 -6.53
CA LEU A 124 -16.20 5.19 -5.73
C LEU A 124 -16.73 6.56 -5.33
N ILE A 125 -15.86 7.41 -4.77
CA ILE A 125 -16.26 8.71 -4.25
C ILE A 125 -16.67 9.64 -5.40
N ALA A 126 -15.93 9.62 -6.53
CA ALA A 126 -16.30 10.38 -7.71
C ALA A 126 -17.67 9.97 -8.25
N TRP A 127 -17.94 8.67 -8.31
CA TRP A 127 -19.21 8.15 -8.76
C TRP A 127 -20.36 8.45 -7.79
N ALA A 128 -20.12 8.39 -6.48
CA ALA A 128 -21.10 8.81 -5.47
C ALA A 128 -21.42 10.31 -5.58
N ALA A 129 -20.42 11.15 -5.85
CA ALA A 129 -20.62 12.58 -6.09
C ALA A 129 -21.45 12.85 -7.35
N GLU A 130 -21.22 12.09 -8.43
CA GLU A 130 -22.03 12.14 -9.66
C GLU A 130 -23.50 11.79 -9.38
N ILE A 131 -23.77 10.69 -8.65
CA ILE A 131 -25.14 10.32 -8.25
C ILE A 131 -25.77 11.41 -7.38
N CYS A 132 -25.02 11.95 -6.41
CA CYS A 132 -25.49 13.03 -5.54
C CYS A 132 -25.86 14.28 -6.33
N TRP A 133 -25.09 14.61 -7.38
CA TRP A 133 -25.36 15.73 -8.28
C TRP A 133 -26.69 15.56 -9.03
N TYR A 134 -26.95 14.37 -9.57
CA TYR A 134 -28.21 14.08 -10.27
C TYR A 134 -29.44 14.04 -9.35
N ALA A 135 -29.24 13.92 -8.04
CA ALA A 135 -30.33 13.91 -7.06
C ALA A 135 -30.88 15.31 -6.72
N PHE A 136 -30.24 16.39 -7.18
CA PHE A 136 -30.68 17.76 -6.88
C PHE A 136 -32.07 18.05 -7.46
N VAL A 137 -32.94 18.64 -6.64
CA VAL A 137 -34.28 19.05 -7.02
C VAL A 137 -34.27 20.53 -7.38
N HIS A 138 -34.80 20.85 -8.56
CA HIS A 138 -34.96 22.23 -8.99
C HIS A 138 -36.15 22.90 -8.29
N LYS A 139 -35.96 24.13 -7.79
CA LYS A 139 -37.01 24.97 -7.20
C LYS A 139 -36.92 26.39 -7.78
N LYS A 140 -38.04 27.11 -7.78
CA LYS A 140 -38.12 28.44 -8.40
C LYS A 140 -37.38 29.52 -7.60
N THR A 141 -37.47 29.46 -6.27
CA THR A 141 -36.77 30.40 -5.39
C THR A 141 -35.50 29.78 -4.86
N TRP A 142 -34.50 30.62 -4.58
CA TRP A 142 -33.22 30.15 -4.03
C TRP A 142 -33.37 29.58 -2.61
N LEU A 143 -34.25 30.15 -1.79
CA LEU A 143 -34.49 29.66 -0.43
C LEU A 143 -35.15 28.27 -0.44
N ASP A 144 -36.18 28.05 -1.27
CA ASP A 144 -36.82 26.73 -1.40
C ASP A 144 -35.84 25.70 -1.98
N TRP A 145 -34.98 26.10 -2.91
CA TRP A 145 -33.94 25.24 -3.47
C TRP A 145 -32.95 24.82 -2.39
N PHE A 146 -32.47 25.77 -1.58
CA PHE A 146 -31.53 25.49 -0.51
C PHE A 146 -32.14 24.57 0.56
N VAL A 147 -33.37 24.86 1.00
CA VAL A 147 -34.08 24.01 1.97
C VAL A 147 -34.32 22.60 1.41
N ALA A 148 -34.68 22.48 0.13
CA ALA A 148 -34.93 21.18 -0.51
C ALA A 148 -33.65 20.34 -0.73
N ASN A 149 -32.49 20.99 -0.89
CA ASN A 149 -31.24 20.31 -1.24
C ASN A 149 -30.17 20.38 -0.14
N GLY A 150 -30.44 20.98 1.02
CA GLY A 150 -29.43 21.22 2.06
C GLY A 150 -28.67 19.95 2.48
N PHE A 151 -29.36 18.82 2.61
CA PHE A 151 -28.72 17.53 2.89
C PHE A 151 -27.79 17.06 1.76
N LEU A 152 -28.21 17.21 0.49
CA LEU A 152 -27.40 16.85 -0.67
C LEU A 152 -26.17 17.75 -0.82
N ILE A 153 -26.31 19.04 -0.51
CA ILE A 153 -25.19 19.99 -0.47
C ILE A 153 -24.17 19.54 0.58
N LEU A 154 -24.62 19.25 1.81
CA LEU A 154 -23.74 18.75 2.87
C LEU A 154 -23.06 17.44 2.46
N ALA A 155 -23.82 16.49 1.90
CA ALA A 155 -23.28 15.22 1.43
C ALA A 155 -22.21 15.43 0.34
N LEU A 156 -22.47 16.31 -0.63
CA LEU A 156 -21.52 16.64 -1.69
C LEU A 156 -20.25 17.30 -1.12
N CYS A 157 -20.37 18.22 -0.16
CA CYS A 157 -19.22 18.82 0.52
C CYS A 157 -18.35 17.77 1.22
N VAL A 158 -18.97 16.82 1.94
CA VAL A 158 -18.24 15.72 2.59
C VAL A 158 -17.55 14.84 1.54
N LEU A 159 -18.26 14.45 0.47
CA LEU A 159 -17.69 13.65 -0.62
C LEU A 159 -16.50 14.36 -1.29
N CYS A 160 -16.60 15.67 -1.56
CA CYS A 160 -15.50 16.45 -2.12
C CYS A 160 -14.29 16.49 -1.19
N LEU A 161 -14.50 16.73 0.11
CA LEU A 161 -13.41 16.73 1.08
C LEU A 161 -12.72 15.36 1.16
N THR A 162 -13.51 14.28 1.24
CA THR A 162 -12.97 12.92 1.25
C THR A 162 -12.24 12.61 -0.05
N PHE A 163 -12.76 13.02 -1.20
CA PHE A 163 -12.11 12.82 -2.50
C PHE A 163 -10.74 13.49 -2.56
N ILE A 164 -10.62 14.73 -2.07
CA ILE A 164 -9.35 15.45 -2.02
C ILE A 164 -8.33 14.68 -1.17
N VAL A 165 -8.71 14.28 0.05
CA VAL A 165 -7.81 13.57 0.97
C VAL A 165 -7.35 12.23 0.38
N VAL A 166 -8.28 11.42 -0.14
CA VAL A 166 -7.96 10.10 -0.70
C VAL A 166 -7.13 10.23 -1.99
N SER A 167 -7.41 11.23 -2.82
CA SER A 167 -6.64 11.49 -4.04
C SER A 167 -5.20 11.92 -3.73
N LEU A 168 -5.00 12.78 -2.73
CA LEU A 168 -3.65 13.16 -2.29
C LEU A 168 -2.86 11.95 -1.78
N LEU A 169 -3.51 11.08 -1.00
CA LEU A 169 -2.91 9.83 -0.54
C LEU A 169 -2.56 8.91 -1.71
N PHE A 170 -3.47 8.74 -2.67
CA PHE A 170 -3.23 7.96 -3.89
C PHE A 170 -2.05 8.51 -4.70
N CYS A 171 -1.97 9.83 -4.90
CA CYS A 171 -0.85 10.47 -5.60
C CYS A 171 0.48 10.25 -4.87
N CYS A 172 0.50 10.40 -3.55
CA CYS A 172 1.68 10.14 -2.73
C CYS A 172 2.16 8.68 -2.87
N HIS A 173 1.27 7.70 -2.71
CA HIS A 173 1.64 6.29 -2.86
C HIS A 173 1.99 5.91 -4.30
N SER A 174 1.45 6.62 -5.30
CA SER A 174 1.85 6.45 -6.70
C SER A 174 3.28 6.96 -6.92
N TYR A 175 3.65 8.11 -6.34
CA TYR A 175 5.03 8.59 -6.34
C TYR A 175 5.99 7.59 -5.69
N LEU A 176 5.65 7.07 -4.50
CA LEU A 176 6.45 6.07 -3.79
C LEU A 176 6.61 4.77 -4.61
N MET A 177 5.57 4.36 -5.33
CA MET A 177 5.64 3.25 -6.29
C MET A 177 6.60 3.58 -7.44
N PHE A 178 6.50 4.76 -8.04
CA PHE A 178 7.35 5.19 -9.15
C PHE A 178 8.83 5.30 -8.77
N THR A 179 9.14 5.62 -7.51
CA THR A 179 10.52 5.67 -6.99
C THR A 179 10.92 4.40 -6.23
N ALA A 180 10.09 3.35 -6.19
CA ALA A 180 10.36 2.10 -5.45
C ALA A 180 10.67 2.26 -3.95
N GLN A 181 10.18 3.33 -3.31
CA GLN A 181 10.35 3.59 -1.87
C GLN A 181 9.10 3.18 -1.08
N THR A 182 9.24 3.09 0.24
CA THR A 182 8.10 3.05 1.17
C THR A 182 7.93 4.39 1.88
N THR A 183 6.75 4.66 2.43
CA THR A 183 6.47 5.85 3.25
C THR A 183 7.45 5.92 4.42
N TRP A 184 7.76 4.79 5.05
CA TRP A 184 8.78 4.70 6.08
C TRP A 184 10.17 5.11 5.59
N GLU A 185 10.59 4.64 4.42
CA GLU A 185 11.89 5.02 3.84
C GLU A 185 11.96 6.50 3.50
N TYR A 186 10.88 7.05 2.94
CA TYR A 186 10.79 8.47 2.58
C TYR A 186 10.80 9.37 3.83
N MET A 187 9.92 9.10 4.80
CA MET A 187 9.73 9.96 5.98
C MET A 187 10.79 9.76 7.08
N SER A 188 11.46 8.61 7.08
CA SER A 188 12.33 8.19 8.20
C SER A 188 13.71 7.74 7.74
N ARG A 189 14.17 8.26 6.60
CA ARG A 189 15.47 7.96 5.99
C ARG A 189 16.62 8.00 7.01
N SER A 190 16.70 9.07 7.79
CA SER A 190 17.72 9.29 8.82
C SER A 190 17.65 8.32 10.00
N ARG A 191 16.61 7.47 10.11
CA ARG A 191 16.48 6.42 11.14
C ARG A 191 16.85 5.03 10.62
N ILE A 192 17.13 4.90 9.32
CA ILE A 192 17.32 3.63 8.63
C ILE A 192 18.81 3.41 8.37
N SER A 193 19.37 2.36 8.95
CA SER A 193 20.83 2.10 8.94
C SER A 193 21.42 2.06 7.54
N TYR A 194 20.80 1.34 6.60
CA TYR A 194 21.30 1.19 5.22
C TYR A 194 21.08 2.43 4.33
N LEU A 195 20.29 3.42 4.77
CA LEU A 195 20.11 4.69 4.04
C LEU A 195 20.99 5.80 4.61
N LYS A 196 21.35 5.75 5.90
CA LYS A 196 22.23 6.72 6.55
C LYS A 196 23.61 6.84 5.91
N THR A 197 24.09 5.75 5.30
CA THR A 197 25.42 5.68 4.68
C THR A 197 25.43 6.19 3.24
N LEU A 198 24.25 6.47 2.66
CA LEU A 198 24.10 6.94 1.29
C LEU A 198 23.87 8.45 1.29
N SER A 199 24.26 9.13 0.23
CA SER A 199 23.90 10.54 0.04
C SER A 199 22.38 10.71 0.00
N GLU A 200 21.89 11.89 0.40
CA GLU A 200 20.45 12.18 0.55
C GLU A 200 19.67 12.02 -0.77
N ASP A 201 20.32 12.31 -1.89
CA ASP A 201 19.77 12.24 -3.24
C ASP A 201 19.71 10.82 -3.83
N VAL A 202 20.40 9.85 -3.21
CA VAL A 202 20.48 8.48 -3.75
C VAL A 202 19.35 7.61 -3.24
N ASN A 203 18.62 7.01 -4.18
CA ASN A 203 17.64 5.97 -3.90
C ASN A 203 18.14 4.60 -4.39
N PRO A 204 18.52 3.68 -3.49
CA PRO A 204 19.15 2.41 -3.85
C PRO A 204 18.21 1.39 -4.52
N PHE A 205 16.89 1.58 -4.40
CA PHE A 205 15.91 0.62 -4.93
C PHE A 205 15.24 1.07 -6.22
N ASP A 206 15.49 2.31 -6.66
CA ASP A 206 14.96 2.83 -7.92
C ASP A 206 15.63 2.13 -9.13
N GLN A 207 14.83 1.49 -9.97
CA GLN A 207 15.27 0.83 -11.21
C GLN A 207 14.67 1.50 -12.46
N GLY A 208 14.14 2.72 -12.31
CA GLY A 208 13.36 3.41 -13.32
C GLY A 208 11.87 3.08 -13.22
N VAL A 209 11.03 4.04 -13.60
CA VAL A 209 9.57 4.04 -13.39
C VAL A 209 8.92 2.74 -13.87
N VAL A 210 9.23 2.28 -15.09
CA VAL A 210 8.62 1.06 -15.67
C VAL A 210 8.96 -0.18 -14.85
N CYS A 211 10.24 -0.38 -14.53
CA CYS A 211 10.70 -1.51 -13.71
C CYS A 211 10.09 -1.48 -12.31
N ASN A 212 10.00 -0.29 -11.71
CA ASN A 212 9.44 -0.10 -10.37
C ASN A 212 7.94 -0.44 -10.35
N VAL A 213 7.17 0.05 -11.33
CA VAL A 213 5.74 -0.25 -11.48
C VAL A 213 5.52 -1.75 -11.68
N TYR A 214 6.27 -2.38 -12.59
CA TYR A 214 6.17 -3.82 -12.83
C TYR A 214 6.52 -4.64 -11.58
N SER A 215 7.60 -4.28 -10.89
CA SER A 215 8.03 -4.92 -9.65
C SER A 215 6.99 -4.79 -8.55
N PHE A 216 6.29 -3.64 -8.47
CA PHE A 216 5.29 -3.38 -7.45
C PHE A 216 3.93 -4.07 -7.73
N LEU A 217 3.43 -3.98 -8.97
CA LEU A 217 2.09 -4.50 -9.32
C LEU A 217 2.12 -6.00 -9.68
N CYS A 218 3.08 -6.42 -10.49
CA CYS A 218 3.08 -7.74 -11.12
C CYS A 218 3.86 -8.80 -10.34
N ARG A 219 4.86 -8.40 -9.54
CA ARG A 219 5.70 -9.36 -8.83
C ARG A 219 5.01 -9.86 -7.56
N CYS A 220 4.50 -11.09 -7.61
CA CYS A 220 3.81 -11.73 -6.47
C CYS A 220 4.76 -12.37 -5.44
N ARG A 221 6.06 -12.50 -5.75
CA ARG A 221 7.04 -13.17 -4.89
C ARG A 221 7.73 -12.18 -3.94
N VAL A 222 7.93 -12.63 -2.71
CA VAL A 222 8.75 -11.93 -1.71
C VAL A 222 10.17 -11.73 -2.26
N GLN A 223 10.70 -10.52 -2.13
CA GLN A 223 12.02 -10.19 -2.68
C GLN A 223 13.10 -10.34 -1.60
N LYS A 224 14.26 -10.89 -2.00
CA LYS A 224 15.48 -10.87 -1.20
C LYS A 224 16.18 -9.51 -1.42
N TRP A 225 15.71 -8.47 -0.73
CA TRP A 225 16.16 -7.08 -0.90
C TRP A 225 17.67 -6.91 -0.71
N GLU A 226 18.29 -7.74 0.13
CA GLU A 226 19.73 -7.77 0.39
C GLU A 226 20.54 -8.18 -0.85
N VAL A 227 19.99 -9.10 -1.66
CA VAL A 227 20.62 -9.55 -2.91
C VAL A 227 20.49 -8.47 -3.98
N LEU A 228 19.31 -7.85 -4.08
CA LEU A 228 19.06 -6.77 -5.05
C LEU A 228 19.95 -5.56 -4.78
N LEU A 229 20.11 -5.20 -3.50
CA LEU A 229 20.97 -4.10 -3.09
C LEU A 229 22.43 -4.37 -3.48
N ARG A 230 22.95 -5.58 -3.20
CA ARG A 230 24.32 -6.00 -3.56
C ARG A 230 24.58 -6.13 -5.06
N GLN A 231 23.59 -6.57 -5.83
CA GLN A 231 23.76 -6.68 -7.27
C GLN A 231 23.98 -5.31 -7.91
N ARG A 232 23.34 -4.26 -7.38
CA ARG A 232 23.46 -2.90 -7.91
C ARG A 232 24.81 -2.25 -7.63
N ASP A 233 25.43 -2.54 -6.49
CA ASP A 233 26.81 -2.10 -6.17
C ASP A 233 27.85 -2.56 -7.17
N ARG A 234 27.67 -3.75 -7.75
CA ARG A 234 28.65 -4.28 -8.70
C ARG A 234 28.70 -3.50 -10.02
N TRP A 235 27.72 -2.64 -10.28
CA TRP A 235 27.57 -1.89 -11.53
C TRP A 235 27.48 -0.38 -11.32
N ALA A 236 27.67 0.10 -10.09
CA ALA A 236 27.73 1.51 -9.72
C ALA A 236 29.20 1.93 -9.54
#